data_AF-M1ZP76-F1
#
_entry.id   AF-M1ZP76-F1
#
_cell.length_a   1.000
_cell.length_b   1.000
_cell.length_c   1.000
_cell.angle_alpha   90.00
_cell.angle_beta   90.00
_cell.angle_gamma   90.00
#
_symmetry.space_group_name_H-M   'P 1'
#
loop_
_entity.id
_entity.type
_entity.pdbx_description
1 polymer ?
#
loop_
_entity_poly.entity_id
_entity_poly.type
_entity_poly.pdbx_seq_one_letter_code
_entity_poly.pdbx_strand_id
1 'polypeptide(L)'
;MNNVIKKHEHTREEKELDRIKHVDTCSAHTGPIFLTYKHEEKLNAIIENCTKNKALYDFVAEDGVKHTVWQIDDENTIEEICHIFKAIPSVYIADGHHRAASAVKVGLKRREENENYTGKEEFNYFLGVLFPHKELKIMDYNRVVKDTLGYTEEEFINKIEEKFIVKPYDPKVENEKTIEACEVQNNLQDGQLESTDIEKLQYRPEGKYKFGMYYKNKWYVLTAKPNTFNAEDEVESLDAAILQNNLLEPILKIQDPRKDNRIDFVGGIRGLKILEELVDKTENGVAFSMYPTAIEEIIKIADNNKVMPPKSTWFEPKLRSGLFIHEI
;
A
#
# COMPACT_ATOMS: atom_id res chain seq x y z
N MET A 1 -21.89 6.17 -6.03
CA MET A 1 -22.97 6.88 -6.75
C MET A 1 -22.65 8.38 -6.95
N ASN A 2 -22.11 9.11 -5.95
CA ASN A 2 -21.85 10.56 -6.10
C ASN A 2 -20.35 10.95 -6.24
N ASN A 3 -19.46 9.97 -6.43
CA ASN A 3 -18.01 10.16 -6.58
C ASN A 3 -17.31 11.01 -5.49
N VAL A 4 -17.87 11.03 -4.27
CA VAL A 4 -17.30 11.66 -3.05
C VAL A 4 -16.24 10.75 -2.40
N ILE A 5 -16.44 9.44 -2.50
CA ILE A 5 -15.45 8.44 -2.09
C ILE A 5 -14.62 8.09 -3.33
N LYS A 6 -13.40 8.60 -3.37
CA LYS A 6 -12.49 8.49 -4.50
C LYS A 6 -11.74 7.16 -4.47
N LYS A 7 -11.62 6.57 -5.65
CA LYS A 7 -10.84 5.36 -5.91
C LYS A 7 -9.63 5.71 -6.76
N HIS A 8 -8.55 4.95 -6.57
CA HIS A 8 -7.32 5.07 -7.34
C HIS A 8 -6.76 3.69 -7.75
N GLU A 9 -7.52 2.62 -7.55
CA GLU A 9 -7.19 1.26 -7.98
C GLU A 9 -8.43 0.63 -8.64
N HIS A 10 -8.20 -0.23 -9.64
CA HIS A 10 -9.23 -1.08 -10.21
C HIS A 10 -9.48 -2.30 -9.33
N THR A 11 -10.75 -2.68 -9.21
CA THR A 11 -11.15 -3.94 -8.62
C THR A 11 -11.13 -5.07 -9.65
N ARG A 12 -11.13 -6.32 -9.19
CA ARG A 12 -11.18 -7.54 -10.00
C ARG A 12 -12.51 -8.23 -9.75
N GLU A 13 -13.22 -8.53 -10.84
CA GLU A 13 -14.56 -9.14 -10.81
C GLU A 13 -14.61 -10.45 -10.02
N GLU A 14 -13.68 -11.38 -10.27
CA GLU A 14 -13.59 -12.66 -9.55
C GLU A 14 -13.49 -12.48 -8.02
N LYS A 15 -12.62 -11.57 -7.56
CA LYS A 15 -12.47 -11.26 -6.13
C LYS A 15 -13.66 -10.50 -5.55
N GLU A 16 -14.42 -9.80 -6.39
CA GLU A 16 -15.65 -9.16 -5.97
C GLU A 16 -16.77 -10.18 -5.78
N LEU A 17 -16.93 -11.16 -6.69
CA LEU A 17 -18.00 -12.18 -6.59
C LEU A 17 -17.92 -12.98 -5.29
N ASP A 18 -16.72 -13.44 -4.92
CA ASP A 18 -16.50 -14.14 -3.66
C ASP A 18 -16.89 -13.27 -2.45
N ARG A 19 -16.48 -12.00 -2.46
CA ARG A 19 -16.79 -11.05 -1.37
C ARG A 19 -18.25 -10.66 -1.32
N ILE A 20 -18.92 -10.48 -2.46
CA ILE A 20 -20.36 -10.23 -2.54
C ILE A 20 -21.09 -11.41 -1.89
N LYS A 21 -20.73 -12.65 -2.28
CA LYS A 21 -21.32 -13.85 -1.70
C LYS A 21 -21.09 -13.90 -0.20
N HIS A 22 -19.88 -13.58 0.27
CA HIS A 22 -19.58 -13.53 1.70
C HIS A 22 -20.46 -12.52 2.44
N VAL A 23 -20.46 -11.25 2.01
CA VAL A 23 -21.21 -10.16 2.67
C VAL A 23 -22.71 -10.44 2.66
N ASP A 24 -23.24 -10.92 1.52
CA ASP A 24 -24.65 -11.26 1.34
C ASP A 24 -25.06 -12.45 2.23
N THR A 25 -24.25 -13.51 2.27
CA THR A 25 -24.52 -14.71 3.09
C THR A 25 -24.45 -14.40 4.58
N CYS A 26 -23.43 -13.63 5.01
CA CYS A 26 -23.25 -13.28 6.41
C CYS A 26 -24.21 -12.18 6.88
N SER A 27 -24.83 -11.44 5.96
CA SER A 27 -25.56 -10.19 6.25
C SER A 27 -24.74 -9.25 7.14
N ALA A 28 -23.45 -9.14 6.87
CA ALA A 28 -22.55 -8.31 7.66
C ALA A 28 -21.31 -7.86 6.88
N HIS A 29 -20.84 -6.65 7.20
CA HIS A 29 -19.49 -6.20 6.91
C HIS A 29 -18.55 -6.65 8.03
N THR A 30 -17.70 -7.62 7.73
CA THR A 30 -16.77 -8.25 8.68
C THR A 30 -15.42 -7.53 8.82
N GLY A 31 -15.25 -6.39 8.13
CA GLY A 31 -14.08 -5.54 8.29
C GLY A 31 -14.25 -4.17 7.64
N PRO A 32 -13.73 -3.11 8.28
CA PRO A 32 -13.94 -1.73 7.83
C PRO A 32 -13.20 -1.42 6.53
N ILE A 33 -13.81 -0.64 5.65
CA ILE A 33 -13.12 -0.05 4.50
C ILE A 33 -12.23 1.08 5.01
N PHE A 34 -10.93 0.97 4.72
CA PHE A 34 -9.93 1.93 5.17
C PHE A 34 -9.93 3.13 4.22
N LEU A 35 -10.39 4.25 4.74
CA LEU A 35 -10.49 5.52 4.09
C LEU A 35 -9.49 6.52 4.67
N THR A 36 -9.11 7.49 3.86
CA THR A 36 -8.33 8.64 4.30
C THR A 36 -8.95 9.96 3.86
N TYR A 37 -8.62 11.04 4.56
CA TYR A 37 -9.10 12.38 4.28
C TYR A 37 -8.00 13.42 4.49
N LYS A 38 -8.17 14.61 3.89
CA LYS A 38 -7.26 15.74 4.12
C LYS A 38 -7.39 16.18 5.58
N HIS A 39 -6.26 16.32 6.27
CA HIS A 39 -6.17 16.60 7.70
C HIS A 39 -7.02 17.81 8.07
N GLU A 40 -7.77 17.68 9.15
CA GLU A 40 -8.66 18.73 9.66
C GLU A 40 -8.41 18.86 11.17
N GLU A 41 -8.02 20.06 11.60
CA GLU A 41 -7.52 20.30 12.95
C GLU A 41 -8.61 20.18 14.02
N LYS A 42 -9.86 20.57 13.73
CA LYS A 42 -10.99 20.44 14.67
C LYS A 42 -11.35 18.99 14.90
N LEU A 43 -11.42 18.19 13.83
CA LEU A 43 -11.69 16.76 13.95
C LEU A 43 -10.57 16.05 14.73
N ASN A 44 -9.31 16.43 14.47
CA ASN A 44 -8.18 15.92 15.25
C ASN A 44 -8.32 16.27 16.75
N ALA A 45 -8.69 17.52 17.07
CA ALA A 45 -8.90 17.94 18.45
C ALA A 45 -10.03 17.16 19.15
N ILE A 46 -11.13 16.84 18.43
CA ILE A 46 -12.21 15.99 18.96
C ILE A 46 -11.69 14.59 19.29
N ILE A 47 -10.93 13.98 18.37
CA ILE A 47 -10.35 12.64 18.55
C ILE A 47 -9.37 12.64 19.73
N GLU A 48 -8.43 13.59 19.78
CA GLU A 48 -7.48 13.73 20.89
C GLU A 48 -8.16 13.96 22.24
N ASN A 49 -9.28 14.68 22.26
CA ASN A 49 -10.04 14.87 23.50
C ASN A 49 -10.73 13.57 23.92
N CYS A 50 -11.29 12.81 22.98
CA CYS A 50 -11.90 11.52 23.25
C CYS A 50 -10.88 10.51 23.82
N THR A 51 -9.67 10.45 23.26
CA THR A 51 -8.64 9.49 23.67
C THR A 51 -8.01 9.76 25.04
N LYS A 52 -8.26 10.94 25.64
CA LYS A 52 -7.91 11.24 27.05
C LYS A 52 -8.79 10.51 28.05
N ASN A 53 -9.98 10.07 27.63
CA ASN A 53 -10.88 9.31 28.49
C ASN A 53 -10.43 7.85 28.61
N LYS A 54 -11.07 7.11 29.52
CA LYS A 54 -10.84 5.67 29.65
C LYS A 54 -11.25 4.95 28.36
N ALA A 55 -10.34 4.16 27.81
CA ALA A 55 -10.64 3.31 26.66
C ALA A 55 -11.72 2.28 27.00
N LEU A 56 -12.63 2.04 26.06
CA LEU A 56 -13.65 0.98 26.14
C LEU A 56 -12.98 -0.40 26.01
N TYR A 57 -11.99 -0.51 25.12
CA TYR A 57 -11.15 -1.70 24.97
C TYR A 57 -9.67 -1.30 24.94
N ASP A 58 -8.83 -2.07 25.63
CA ASP A 58 -7.37 -1.97 25.58
C ASP A 58 -6.80 -3.39 25.70
N PHE A 59 -6.25 -3.92 24.59
CA PHE A 59 -5.65 -5.25 24.56
C PHE A 59 -4.51 -5.33 23.53
N VAL A 60 -3.67 -6.35 23.68
CA VAL A 60 -2.62 -6.70 22.71
C VAL A 60 -3.03 -7.99 22.02
N ALA A 61 -3.09 -7.99 20.69
CA ALA A 61 -3.41 -9.17 19.90
C ALA A 61 -2.21 -10.15 19.85
N GLU A 62 -2.45 -11.38 19.39
CA GLU A 62 -1.42 -12.43 19.29
C GLU A 62 -0.23 -12.05 18.39
N ASP A 63 -0.44 -11.13 17.45
CA ASP A 63 0.58 -10.55 16.58
C ASP A 63 1.42 -9.46 17.26
N GLY A 64 1.17 -9.17 18.54
CA GLY A 64 1.87 -8.15 19.33
C GLY A 64 1.37 -6.73 19.10
N VAL A 65 0.37 -6.52 18.23
CA VAL A 65 -0.20 -5.19 17.98
C VAL A 65 -1.16 -4.82 19.10
N LYS A 66 -0.95 -3.63 19.69
CA LYS A 66 -1.85 -3.06 20.69
C LYS A 66 -3.05 -2.40 20.00
N HIS A 67 -4.25 -2.77 20.44
CA HIS A 67 -5.51 -2.18 20.01
C HIS A 67 -6.19 -1.45 21.18
N THR A 68 -6.46 -0.17 21.00
CA THR A 68 -7.18 0.67 21.96
C THR A 68 -8.37 1.33 21.27
N VAL A 69 -9.54 1.23 21.88
CA VAL A 69 -10.81 1.71 21.31
C VAL A 69 -11.49 2.62 22.31
N TRP A 70 -11.91 3.80 21.84
CA TRP A 70 -12.74 4.74 22.58
C TRP A 70 -14.08 4.88 21.88
N GLN A 71 -15.11 5.21 22.68
CA GLN A 71 -16.47 5.41 22.20
C GLN A 71 -16.79 6.91 22.21
N ILE A 72 -17.47 7.35 21.15
CA ILE A 72 -18.11 8.66 21.08
C ILE A 72 -19.60 8.39 20.92
N ASP A 73 -20.38 8.66 21.97
CA ASP A 73 -21.84 8.48 22.03
C ASP A 73 -22.59 9.77 22.41
N ASP A 74 -21.88 10.88 22.63
CA ASP A 74 -22.46 12.20 22.82
C ASP A 74 -23.01 12.77 21.51
N GLU A 75 -24.31 13.07 21.49
CA GLU A 75 -25.04 13.52 20.30
C GLU A 75 -24.44 14.81 19.72
N ASN A 76 -24.05 15.78 20.57
CA ASN A 76 -23.47 17.04 20.09
C ASN A 76 -22.12 16.83 19.39
N THR A 77 -21.27 15.97 19.96
CA THR A 77 -19.98 15.61 19.36
C THR A 77 -20.19 14.87 18.03
N ILE A 78 -21.16 13.96 17.95
CA ILE A 78 -21.50 13.25 16.71
C ILE A 78 -21.99 14.23 15.64
N GLU A 79 -22.86 15.17 15.99
CA GLU A 79 -23.35 16.20 15.07
C GLU A 79 -22.22 17.10 14.55
N GLU A 80 -21.28 17.48 15.42
CA GLU A 80 -20.09 18.25 15.05
C GLU A 80 -19.19 17.49 14.07
N ILE A 81 -18.89 16.21 14.35
CA ILE A 81 -18.12 15.34 13.45
C ILE A 81 -18.82 15.25 12.08
N CYS A 82 -20.13 15.06 12.08
CA CYS A 82 -20.94 15.01 10.86
C CYS A 82 -20.90 16.36 10.10
N HIS A 83 -20.94 17.50 10.80
CA HIS A 83 -20.80 18.82 10.19
C HIS A 83 -19.42 19.02 9.55
N ILE A 84 -18.35 18.60 10.22
CA ILE A 84 -16.98 18.66 9.67
C ILE A 84 -16.87 17.81 8.41
N PHE A 85 -17.36 16.57 8.43
CA PHE A 85 -17.31 15.70 7.24
C PHE A 85 -18.17 16.20 6.07
N LYS A 86 -19.26 16.95 6.32
CA LYS A 86 -20.01 17.62 5.24
C LYS A 86 -19.18 18.68 4.52
N ALA A 87 -18.20 19.29 5.19
CA ALA A 87 -17.29 20.28 4.59
C ALA A 87 -16.09 19.63 3.89
N ILE A 88 -15.79 18.36 4.16
CA ILE A 88 -14.72 17.62 3.49
C ILE A 88 -15.22 17.19 2.10
N PRO A 89 -14.60 17.67 1.01
CA PRO A 89 -15.15 17.47 -0.33
C PRO A 89 -15.06 16.01 -0.81
N SER A 90 -14.07 15.26 -0.31
CA SER A 90 -13.84 13.88 -0.71
C SER A 90 -13.02 13.12 0.34
N VAL A 91 -13.28 11.82 0.41
CA VAL A 91 -12.46 10.83 1.13
C VAL A 91 -11.94 9.81 0.13
N TYR A 92 -10.81 9.17 0.43
CA TYR A 92 -10.08 8.32 -0.52
C TYR A 92 -9.96 6.92 0.05
N ILE A 93 -10.20 5.89 -0.75
CA ILE A 93 -10.04 4.50 -0.30
C ILE A 93 -8.54 4.18 -0.24
N ALA A 94 -7.96 4.09 0.96
CA ALA A 94 -6.58 3.66 1.16
C ALA A 94 -6.46 2.13 1.01
N ASP A 95 -7.38 1.37 1.61
CA ASP A 95 -7.44 -0.08 1.45
C ASP A 95 -8.89 -0.57 1.48
N GLY A 96 -9.19 -1.57 0.64
CA GLY A 96 -10.51 -2.19 0.61
C GLY A 96 -11.36 -1.78 -0.59
N HIS A 97 -10.78 -1.43 -1.74
CA HIS A 97 -11.53 -1.15 -2.97
C HIS A 97 -12.50 -2.27 -3.34
N HIS A 98 -12.07 -3.53 -3.22
CA HIS A 98 -12.95 -4.69 -3.43
C HIS A 98 -14.05 -4.80 -2.36
N ARG A 99 -13.77 -4.43 -1.10
CA ARG A 99 -14.76 -4.44 -0.01
C ARG A 99 -15.82 -3.38 -0.25
N ALA A 100 -15.41 -2.16 -0.61
CA ALA A 100 -16.31 -1.07 -0.98
C ALA A 100 -17.18 -1.44 -2.19
N ALA A 101 -16.57 -2.00 -3.25
CA ALA A 101 -17.33 -2.42 -4.43
C ALA A 101 -18.34 -3.53 -4.11
N SER A 102 -17.98 -4.49 -3.26
CA SER A 102 -18.87 -5.57 -2.84
C SER A 102 -20.02 -5.06 -1.98
N ALA A 103 -19.75 -4.19 -1.00
CA ALA A 103 -20.75 -3.56 -0.16
C ALA A 103 -21.78 -2.77 -0.99
N VAL A 104 -21.31 -1.98 -1.96
CA VAL A 104 -22.19 -1.24 -2.88
C VAL A 104 -23.08 -2.19 -3.68
N LYS A 105 -22.54 -3.29 -4.22
CA LYS A 105 -23.32 -4.26 -4.99
C LYS A 105 -24.37 -4.98 -4.12
N VAL A 106 -24.03 -5.36 -2.90
CA VAL A 106 -25.00 -5.96 -1.95
C VAL A 106 -26.08 -4.95 -1.56
N GLY A 107 -25.71 -3.69 -1.28
CA GLY A 107 -26.68 -2.63 -0.99
C GLY A 107 -27.64 -2.38 -2.15
N LEU A 108 -27.15 -2.36 -3.40
CA LEU A 108 -28.00 -2.24 -4.59
C LEU A 108 -28.94 -3.44 -4.74
N LYS A 109 -28.43 -4.66 -4.59
CA LYS A 109 -29.25 -5.89 -4.60
C LYS A 109 -30.37 -5.82 -3.56
N ARG A 110 -30.06 -5.42 -2.33
CA ARG A 110 -31.07 -5.32 -1.25
C ARG A 110 -32.10 -4.21 -1.48
N ARG A 111 -31.73 -3.12 -2.17
CA ARG A 111 -32.71 -2.10 -2.61
C ARG A 111 -33.70 -2.68 -3.62
N GLU A 112 -33.22 -3.48 -4.57
CA GLU A 112 -34.09 -4.15 -5.56
C GLU A 112 -35.03 -5.17 -4.89
N GLU A 113 -34.56 -5.86 -3.85
CA GLU A 113 -35.35 -6.81 -3.07
C GLU A 113 -36.35 -6.14 -2.09
N ASN A 114 -36.17 -4.84 -1.79
CA ASN A 114 -36.98 -4.10 -0.82
C ASN A 114 -37.59 -2.84 -1.46
N GLU A 115 -38.73 -2.97 -2.14
CA GLU A 115 -39.38 -1.87 -2.88
C GLU A 115 -39.74 -0.62 -2.04
N ASN A 116 -39.89 -0.76 -0.71
CA ASN A 116 -40.27 0.31 0.20
C ASN A 116 -39.13 0.85 1.08
N TYR A 117 -37.87 0.62 0.68
CA TYR A 117 -36.73 1.11 1.45
C TYR A 117 -36.72 2.66 1.54
N THR A 118 -36.28 3.17 2.67
CA THR A 118 -36.26 4.60 3.01
C THR A 118 -34.89 5.25 2.78
N GLY A 119 -33.86 4.43 2.57
CA GLY A 119 -32.46 4.83 2.44
C GLY A 119 -31.72 4.87 3.78
N LYS A 120 -32.42 4.57 4.89
CA LYS A 120 -31.87 4.53 6.25
C LYS A 120 -31.54 3.11 6.71
N GLU A 121 -31.88 2.10 5.93
CA GLU A 121 -31.58 0.71 6.24
C GLU A 121 -30.07 0.47 6.20
N GLU A 122 -29.56 -0.43 7.04
CA GLU A 122 -28.13 -0.68 7.22
C GLU A 122 -27.41 -1.09 5.92
N PHE A 123 -28.10 -1.79 5.01
CA PHE A 123 -27.56 -2.12 3.68
C PHE A 123 -27.28 -0.90 2.78
N ASN A 124 -27.70 0.31 3.15
CA ASN A 124 -27.34 1.55 2.47
C ASN A 124 -26.01 2.13 2.93
N TYR A 125 -25.46 1.60 4.02
CA TYR A 125 -24.21 2.04 4.63
C TYR A 125 -23.17 0.94 4.53
N PHE A 126 -21.91 1.30 4.79
CA PHE A 126 -20.87 0.32 5.00
C PHE A 126 -19.97 0.76 6.13
N LEU A 127 -19.38 -0.23 6.79
CA LEU A 127 -18.42 0.02 7.85
C LEU A 127 -17.15 0.65 7.26
N GLY A 128 -16.88 1.88 7.65
CA GLY A 128 -15.69 2.64 7.26
C GLY A 128 -14.84 3.00 8.47
N VAL A 129 -13.55 3.16 8.24
CA VAL A 129 -12.60 3.71 9.20
C VAL A 129 -11.77 4.76 8.50
N LEU A 130 -11.67 5.94 9.11
CA LEU A 130 -11.13 7.12 8.47
C LEU A 130 -9.90 7.58 9.24
N PHE A 131 -8.80 7.79 8.54
CA PHE A 131 -7.58 8.37 9.10
C PHE A 131 -7.17 9.64 8.34
N PRO A 132 -6.70 10.69 9.04
CA PRO A 132 -6.16 11.85 8.35
C PRO A 132 -4.89 11.44 7.59
N HIS A 133 -4.71 11.97 6.37
CA HIS A 133 -3.58 11.60 5.51
C HIS A 133 -2.20 11.79 6.17
N LYS A 134 -2.07 12.68 7.17
CA LYS A 134 -0.84 12.93 7.93
C LYS A 134 -0.47 11.81 8.91
N GLU A 135 -1.43 10.97 9.29
CA GLU A 135 -1.21 9.84 10.22
C GLU A 135 -0.97 8.51 9.48
N LEU A 136 -0.95 8.55 8.15
CA LEU A 136 -0.76 7.36 7.35
C LEU A 136 0.70 7.20 6.93
N LYS A 137 1.15 5.95 6.98
CA LYS A 137 2.42 5.56 6.40
C LYS A 137 2.17 4.70 5.18
N ILE A 138 2.75 5.09 4.05
CA ILE A 138 2.80 4.27 2.85
C ILE A 138 4.18 3.62 2.82
N MET A 139 4.18 2.30 2.77
CA MET A 139 5.38 1.49 2.64
C MET A 139 5.65 1.20 1.17
N ASP A 140 6.91 0.90 0.87
CA ASP A 140 7.33 0.36 -0.42
C ASP A 140 6.61 -0.95 -0.72
N TYR A 141 6.34 -1.19 -1.99
CA TYR A 141 5.71 -2.44 -2.43
C TYR A 141 6.60 -3.14 -3.45
N ASN A 142 7.51 -3.95 -2.96
CA ASN A 142 8.60 -4.52 -3.74
C ASN A 142 8.10 -5.64 -4.68
N ARG A 143 8.87 -5.91 -5.73
CA ARG A 143 8.57 -6.95 -6.73
C ARG A 143 9.61 -8.06 -6.64
N VAL A 144 9.17 -9.31 -6.81
CA VAL A 144 10.06 -10.47 -7.00
C VAL A 144 9.60 -11.18 -8.26
N VAL A 145 10.49 -11.34 -9.23
CA VAL A 145 10.23 -12.08 -10.47
C VAL A 145 11.02 -13.39 -10.42
N LYS A 146 10.35 -14.51 -10.68
CA LYS A 146 10.87 -15.87 -10.46
C LYS A 146 11.91 -16.32 -11.51
N ASP A 147 11.93 -15.66 -12.67
CA ASP A 147 12.90 -15.93 -13.73
C ASP A 147 13.18 -14.67 -14.56
N THR A 148 14.39 -14.61 -15.14
CA THR A 148 14.82 -13.58 -16.10
C THR A 148 14.76 -14.08 -17.55
N LEU A 149 13.84 -14.99 -17.90
CA LEU A 149 13.68 -15.52 -19.26
C LEU A 149 14.95 -16.18 -19.86
N GLY A 150 15.88 -16.62 -19.02
CA GLY A 150 17.12 -17.26 -19.45
C GLY A 150 18.18 -16.30 -20.01
N TYR A 151 18.02 -14.98 -19.84
CA TYR A 151 19.09 -14.04 -20.18
C TYR A 151 20.36 -14.34 -19.38
N THR A 152 21.51 -14.19 -20.03
CA THR A 152 22.78 -14.09 -19.31
C THR A 152 22.82 -12.82 -18.46
N GLU A 153 23.71 -12.76 -17.47
CA GLU A 153 23.88 -11.56 -16.63
C GLU A 153 24.19 -10.33 -17.49
N GLU A 154 25.10 -10.47 -18.45
CA GLU A 154 25.47 -9.39 -19.37
C GLU A 154 24.29 -8.93 -20.23
N GLU A 155 23.55 -9.85 -20.85
CA GLU A 155 22.38 -9.49 -21.67
C GLU A 155 21.29 -8.80 -20.85
N PHE A 156 21.04 -9.28 -19.63
CA PHE A 156 20.01 -8.71 -18.77
C PHE A 156 20.38 -7.30 -18.33
N ILE A 157 21.62 -7.08 -17.87
CA ILE A 157 22.11 -5.76 -17.48
C ILE A 157 22.11 -4.80 -18.67
N ASN A 158 22.61 -5.22 -19.84
CA ASN A 158 22.65 -4.38 -21.04
C ASN A 158 21.24 -3.91 -21.46
N LYS A 159 20.23 -4.76 -21.34
CA LYS A 159 18.83 -4.39 -21.62
C LYS A 159 18.29 -3.36 -20.62
N ILE A 160 18.60 -3.53 -19.34
CA ILE A 160 18.18 -2.58 -18.29
C ILE A 160 18.88 -1.23 -18.50
N GLU A 161 20.16 -1.24 -18.90
CA GLU A 161 20.95 -0.05 -19.17
C GLU A 161 20.38 0.80 -20.31
N GLU A 162 19.53 0.29 -21.19
CA GLU A 162 18.84 1.13 -22.19
C GLU A 162 17.99 2.22 -21.54
N LYS A 163 17.36 1.92 -20.40
CA LYS A 163 16.39 2.82 -19.72
C LYS A 163 16.81 3.28 -18.33
N PHE A 164 17.78 2.62 -17.73
CA PHE A 164 18.30 2.93 -16.40
C PHE A 164 19.80 3.15 -16.42
N ILE A 165 20.31 3.94 -15.49
CA ILE A 165 21.71 3.91 -15.09
C ILE A 165 21.83 2.78 -14.06
N VAL A 166 22.70 1.81 -14.32
CA VAL A 166 22.92 0.66 -13.46
C VAL A 166 24.28 0.80 -12.78
N LYS A 167 24.30 0.66 -11.46
CA LYS A 167 25.54 0.64 -10.67
C LYS A 167 25.51 -0.51 -9.68
N PRO A 168 26.59 -1.29 -9.52
CA PRO A 168 26.71 -2.18 -8.37
C PRO A 168 26.55 -1.37 -7.08
N TYR A 169 25.77 -1.87 -6.13
CA TYR A 169 25.67 -1.27 -4.81
C TYR A 169 26.87 -1.73 -3.98
N ASP A 170 27.68 -0.77 -3.53
CA ASP A 170 28.73 -1.01 -2.53
C ASP A 170 28.34 -0.30 -1.23
N PRO A 171 27.91 -1.05 -0.21
CA PRO A 171 27.51 -0.46 1.07
C PRO A 171 28.60 0.35 1.75
N LYS A 172 29.89 0.02 1.51
CA LYS A 172 31.04 0.72 2.11
C LYS A 172 31.26 2.10 1.49
N VAL A 173 30.84 2.28 0.24
CA VAL A 173 31.01 3.53 -0.53
C VAL A 173 29.76 4.39 -0.46
N GLU A 174 28.58 3.78 -0.42
CA GLU A 174 27.32 4.50 -0.58
C GLU A 174 26.61 4.89 0.73
N ASN A 175 27.13 4.63 1.95
CA ASN A 175 26.34 4.92 3.15
C ASN A 175 27.02 5.33 4.47
N GLU A 176 26.58 6.49 5.00
CA GLU A 176 26.48 6.81 6.45
C GLU A 176 25.09 6.44 7.04
N LYS A 177 24.00 6.46 6.24
CA LYS A 177 22.61 6.16 6.68
C LYS A 177 22.20 4.69 6.56
N THR A 178 22.84 3.95 5.65
CA THR A 178 22.90 2.47 5.56
C THR A 178 23.04 1.82 6.95
N ILE A 179 24.02 2.34 7.68
CA ILE A 179 24.46 1.90 9.00
C ILE A 179 23.38 2.20 10.06
N GLU A 180 22.80 3.40 10.08
CA GLU A 180 21.71 3.79 10.99
C GLU A 180 20.46 2.88 10.88
N ALA A 181 20.09 2.46 9.66
CA ALA A 181 18.93 1.57 9.47
C ALA A 181 19.18 0.14 10.00
N CYS A 182 20.44 -0.30 10.05
CA CYS A 182 20.82 -1.57 10.65
C CYS A 182 20.87 -1.52 12.18
N GLU A 183 21.30 -0.40 12.76
CA GLU A 183 21.29 -0.19 14.22
C GLU A 183 19.87 -0.21 14.81
N VAL A 184 18.86 0.18 14.04
CA VAL A 184 17.45 0.20 14.51
C VAL A 184 16.82 -1.21 14.56
N GLN A 185 17.37 -2.21 13.86
CA GLN A 185 16.81 -3.58 13.84
C GLN A 185 17.49 -4.56 14.79
N ASN A 186 18.73 -4.30 15.18
CA ASN A 186 19.43 -5.10 16.19
C ASN A 186 19.80 -4.17 17.33
N ASN A 187 19.30 -4.41 18.55
CA ASN A 187 19.75 -3.78 19.80
C ASN A 187 21.27 -4.01 20.01
N LEU A 188 22.12 -3.37 19.20
CA LEU A 188 23.57 -3.43 19.28
C LEU A 188 24.00 -2.28 20.19
N GLN A 189 24.28 -2.61 21.45
CA GLN A 189 25.01 -1.71 22.32
C GLN A 189 26.43 -1.55 21.78
N ASP A 190 26.81 -0.29 21.56
CA ASP A 190 28.17 0.20 21.29
C ASP A 190 28.95 -0.50 20.16
N GLY A 191 28.80 0.05 18.96
CA GLY A 191 29.95 0.50 18.16
C GLY A 191 30.99 -0.54 17.76
N GLN A 192 30.64 -1.41 16.82
CA GLN A 192 31.45 -1.79 15.65
C GLN A 192 30.67 -2.82 14.82
N LEU A 193 30.05 -2.40 13.71
CA LEU A 193 29.59 -3.34 12.69
C LEU A 193 30.82 -4.09 12.15
N GLU A 194 30.84 -5.42 12.28
CA GLU A 194 31.88 -6.23 11.65
C GLU A 194 31.82 -6.04 10.11
N SER A 195 32.95 -6.15 9.42
CA SER A 195 33.03 -5.98 7.96
C SER A 195 32.09 -6.90 7.18
N THR A 196 31.73 -8.04 7.77
CA THR A 196 30.79 -9.05 7.27
C THR A 196 29.32 -8.62 7.35
N ASP A 197 28.97 -7.67 8.22
CA ASP A 197 27.61 -7.14 8.33
C ASP A 197 27.37 -5.97 7.38
N ILE A 198 28.42 -5.21 7.07
CA ILE A 198 28.39 -4.16 6.04
C ILE A 198 28.14 -4.76 4.65
N GLU A 199 28.71 -5.93 4.35
CA GLU A 199 28.52 -6.63 3.07
C GLU A 199 27.12 -7.25 2.90
N LYS A 200 26.31 -7.32 3.97
CA LYS A 200 24.92 -7.79 3.96
C LYS A 200 23.90 -6.65 3.85
N LEU A 201 24.34 -5.40 3.75
CA LEU A 201 23.44 -4.27 3.65
C LEU A 201 22.67 -4.35 2.32
N GLN A 202 21.35 -4.27 2.42
CA GLN A 202 20.46 -4.21 1.26
C GLN A 202 20.27 -2.77 0.79
N TYR A 203 20.13 -2.57 -0.52
CA TYR A 203 19.82 -1.24 -1.03
C TYR A 203 18.33 -0.90 -0.88
N ARG A 204 18.05 0.11 -0.05
CA ARG A 204 16.74 0.76 0.04
C ARG A 204 16.77 2.07 -0.74
N PRO A 205 15.91 2.27 -1.75
CA PRO A 205 15.83 3.54 -2.45
C PRO A 205 15.50 4.70 -1.50
N GLU A 206 16.23 5.80 -1.64
CA GLU A 206 16.07 7.01 -0.80
C GLU A 206 15.21 8.11 -1.45
N GLY A 207 14.80 7.91 -2.70
CA GLY A 207 14.01 8.88 -3.43
C GLY A 207 13.46 8.31 -4.72
N LYS A 208 12.58 9.09 -5.34
CA LYS A 208 11.95 8.73 -6.63
C LYS A 208 12.98 8.39 -7.69
N TYR A 209 12.55 7.56 -8.63
CA TYR A 209 13.30 7.15 -9.80
C TYR A 209 14.54 6.31 -9.49
N LYS A 210 14.74 5.94 -8.22
CA LYS A 210 15.76 5.01 -7.77
C LYS A 210 15.11 3.70 -7.35
N PHE A 211 15.76 2.60 -7.71
CA PHE A 211 15.31 1.25 -7.42
C PHE A 211 16.51 0.44 -6.96
N GLY A 212 16.31 -0.47 -6.01
CA GLY A 212 17.27 -1.53 -5.79
C GLY A 212 16.90 -2.71 -6.67
N MET A 213 17.92 -3.35 -7.24
CA MET A 213 17.77 -4.62 -7.92
C MET A 213 18.66 -5.64 -7.25
N TYR A 214 18.07 -6.72 -6.75
CA TYR A 214 18.81 -7.87 -6.26
C TYR A 214 18.81 -8.97 -7.32
N TYR A 215 20.00 -9.27 -7.84
CA TYR A 215 20.18 -10.26 -8.91
C TYR A 215 21.55 -10.92 -8.75
N LYS A 216 21.62 -12.25 -8.93
CA LYS A 216 22.87 -13.03 -8.84
C LYS A 216 23.68 -12.73 -7.57
N ASN A 217 22.99 -12.72 -6.43
CA ASN A 217 23.54 -12.46 -5.09
C ASN A 217 24.19 -11.08 -4.92
N LYS A 218 23.80 -10.10 -5.74
CA LYS A 218 24.33 -8.74 -5.70
C LYS A 218 23.18 -7.74 -5.74
N TRP A 219 23.35 -6.66 -4.98
CA TRP A 219 22.52 -5.48 -5.09
C TRP A 219 23.09 -4.54 -6.15
N TYR A 220 22.18 -3.93 -6.90
CA TYR A 220 22.46 -2.86 -7.85
C TYR A 220 21.53 -1.69 -7.53
N VAL A 221 22.04 -0.49 -7.76
CA VAL A 221 21.26 0.74 -7.79
C VAL A 221 20.87 0.99 -9.24
N LEU A 222 19.56 1.03 -9.50
CA LEU A 222 19.01 1.48 -10.77
C LEU A 222 18.49 2.90 -10.59
N THR A 223 18.90 3.81 -11.48
CA THR A 223 18.32 5.15 -11.58
C THR A 223 17.67 5.31 -12.94
N ALA A 224 16.37 5.58 -13.00
CA ALA A 224 15.69 5.79 -14.28
C ALA A 224 16.31 6.99 -15.02
N LYS A 225 16.67 6.79 -16.28
CA LYS A 225 17.28 7.84 -17.09
C LYS A 225 16.27 8.97 -17.36
N PRO A 226 16.70 10.23 -17.38
CA PRO A 226 15.84 11.31 -17.88
C PRO A 226 15.32 10.98 -19.29
N ASN A 227 14.08 11.38 -19.59
CA ASN A 227 13.38 11.13 -20.87
C ASN A 227 13.01 9.66 -21.17
N THR A 228 13.14 8.74 -20.20
CA THR A 228 12.59 7.37 -20.34
C THR A 228 11.22 7.18 -19.70
N PHE A 229 10.69 8.24 -19.11
CA PHE A 229 9.36 8.33 -18.52
C PHE A 229 8.90 9.80 -18.56
N ASN A 230 7.60 10.04 -18.44
CA ASN A 230 7.04 11.37 -18.37
C ASN A 230 6.95 11.84 -16.91
N ALA A 231 7.89 12.69 -16.48
CA ALA A 231 7.92 13.22 -15.12
C ALA A 231 6.74 14.16 -14.79
N GLU A 232 6.07 14.71 -15.81
CA GLU A 232 4.92 15.61 -15.65
C GLU A 232 3.58 14.86 -15.57
N ASP A 233 3.53 13.61 -16.04
CA ASP A 233 2.33 12.79 -15.90
C ASP A 233 2.26 12.14 -14.51
N GLU A 234 1.09 12.19 -13.92
CA GLU A 234 0.83 11.78 -12.54
C GLU A 234 0.91 10.28 -12.32
N VAL A 235 0.71 9.49 -13.37
CA VAL A 235 0.73 8.02 -13.31
C VAL A 235 2.06 7.51 -13.85
N GLU A 236 2.52 8.01 -15.00
CA GLU A 236 3.77 7.58 -15.63
C GLU A 236 5.02 7.99 -14.84
N SER A 237 4.94 9.02 -13.99
CA SER A 237 6.01 9.40 -13.07
C SER A 237 6.09 8.52 -11.81
N LEU A 238 5.13 7.63 -11.57
CA LEU A 238 5.22 6.72 -10.43
C LEU A 238 6.29 5.65 -10.67
N ASP A 239 7.11 5.38 -9.66
CA ASP A 239 8.14 4.34 -9.71
C ASP A 239 7.57 2.97 -10.12
N ALA A 240 6.36 2.63 -9.69
CA ALA A 240 5.67 1.41 -10.10
C ALA A 240 5.34 1.39 -11.61
N ALA A 241 5.00 2.54 -12.21
CA ALA A 241 4.75 2.66 -13.65
C ALA A 241 6.06 2.61 -14.44
N ILE A 242 7.09 3.31 -13.96
CA ILE A 242 8.42 3.33 -14.58
C ILE A 242 8.99 1.91 -14.62
N LEU A 243 8.96 1.20 -13.49
CA LEU A 243 9.43 -0.19 -13.43
C LEU A 243 8.62 -1.11 -14.36
N GLN A 244 7.30 -0.95 -14.38
CA GLN A 244 6.42 -1.71 -15.27
C GLN A 244 6.77 -1.50 -16.74
N ASN A 245 6.78 -0.24 -17.19
CA ASN A 245 6.86 0.14 -18.59
C ASN A 245 8.29 0.00 -19.16
N ASN A 246 9.31 0.19 -18.34
CA ASN A 246 10.70 0.18 -18.79
C ASN A 246 11.44 -1.13 -18.52
N LEU A 247 10.92 -2.00 -17.63
CA LEU A 247 11.62 -3.22 -17.23
C LEU A 247 10.70 -4.45 -17.26
N LEU A 248 9.64 -4.48 -16.45
CA LEU A 248 8.84 -5.70 -16.27
C LEU A 248 8.18 -6.14 -17.58
N GLU A 249 7.56 -5.22 -18.30
CA GLU A 249 6.89 -5.52 -19.56
C GLU A 249 7.86 -5.75 -20.73
N PRO A 250 8.76 -4.81 -21.09
CA PRO A 250 9.60 -4.96 -22.28
C PRO A 250 10.69 -6.02 -22.12
N ILE A 251 11.28 -6.17 -20.94
CA ILE A 251 12.44 -7.04 -20.71
C ILE A 251 11.98 -8.41 -20.18
N LEU A 252 11.19 -8.43 -19.09
CA LEU A 252 10.75 -9.66 -18.41
C LEU A 252 9.42 -10.23 -18.93
N LYS A 253 8.78 -9.54 -19.89
CA LYS A 253 7.52 -9.93 -20.53
C LYS A 253 6.34 -10.09 -19.56
N ILE A 254 6.36 -9.36 -18.45
CA ILE A 254 5.27 -9.33 -17.47
C ILE A 254 4.28 -8.23 -17.89
N GLN A 255 3.28 -8.62 -18.68
CA GLN A 255 2.29 -7.72 -19.27
C GLN A 255 1.27 -7.21 -18.24
N ASP A 256 0.66 -8.13 -17.48
CA ASP A 256 -0.25 -7.78 -16.38
C ASP A 256 0.27 -8.44 -15.09
N PRO A 257 0.92 -7.68 -14.20
CA PRO A 257 1.42 -8.18 -12.93
C PRO A 257 0.34 -8.81 -12.02
N ARG A 258 -0.94 -8.55 -12.27
CA ARG A 258 -2.05 -9.14 -11.48
C ARG A 258 -2.39 -10.55 -11.91
N LYS A 259 -1.92 -10.99 -13.08
CA LYS A 259 -2.26 -12.26 -13.73
C LYS A 259 -1.03 -13.13 -14.02
N ASP A 260 0.17 -12.57 -13.99
CA ASP A 260 1.40 -13.31 -14.22
C ASP A 260 1.85 -14.01 -12.93
N ASN A 261 1.94 -15.34 -12.95
CA ASN A 261 2.36 -16.15 -11.79
C ASN A 261 3.86 -16.06 -11.50
N ARG A 262 4.65 -15.45 -12.40
CA ARG A 262 6.10 -15.27 -12.26
C ARG A 262 6.44 -14.08 -11.37
N ILE A 263 5.50 -13.21 -11.03
CA ILE A 263 5.74 -12.05 -10.18
C ILE A 263 5.00 -12.17 -8.84
N ASP A 264 5.74 -11.98 -7.76
CA ASP A 264 5.22 -11.84 -6.41
C ASP A 264 5.46 -10.42 -5.91
N PHE A 265 4.68 -10.01 -4.90
CA PHE A 265 4.72 -8.67 -4.33
C PHE A 265 4.98 -8.73 -2.83
N VAL A 266 5.91 -7.92 -2.36
CA VAL A 266 6.37 -7.93 -0.96
C VAL A 266 6.23 -6.54 -0.37
N GLY A 267 5.35 -6.39 0.62
CA GLY A 267 5.21 -5.12 1.36
C GLY A 267 6.46 -4.81 2.18
N GLY A 268 6.90 -3.56 2.17
CA GLY A 268 8.13 -3.08 2.80
C GLY A 268 8.26 -3.36 4.29
N ILE A 269 7.14 -3.59 4.97
CA ILE A 269 7.10 -3.99 6.39
C ILE A 269 7.85 -5.30 6.66
N ARG A 270 7.98 -6.18 5.65
CA ARG A 270 8.73 -7.44 5.77
C ARG A 270 10.25 -7.26 5.66
N GLY A 271 10.72 -6.05 5.35
CA GLY A 271 12.13 -5.77 5.11
C GLY A 271 12.62 -6.21 3.73
N LEU A 272 13.90 -5.97 3.45
CA LEU A 272 14.52 -6.29 2.15
C LEU A 272 15.13 -7.70 2.13
N LYS A 273 15.51 -8.25 3.29
CA LYS A 273 16.07 -9.61 3.40
C LYS A 273 15.17 -10.69 2.79
N ILE A 274 13.86 -10.57 2.97
CA ILE A 274 12.90 -11.51 2.37
C ILE A 274 12.95 -11.49 0.83
N LEU A 275 13.37 -10.39 0.20
CA LEU A 275 13.55 -10.33 -1.25
C LEU A 275 14.69 -11.23 -1.69
N GLU A 276 15.82 -11.18 -0.98
CA GLU A 276 16.97 -12.05 -1.20
C GLU A 276 16.56 -13.51 -1.03
N GLU A 277 15.94 -13.84 0.11
CA GLU A 277 15.49 -15.20 0.42
C GLU A 277 14.50 -15.76 -0.61
N LEU A 278 13.68 -14.91 -1.25
CA LEU A 278 12.75 -15.34 -2.30
C LEU A 278 13.47 -15.54 -3.64
N VAL A 279 14.42 -14.67 -3.98
CA VAL A 279 15.23 -14.80 -5.20
C VAL A 279 16.15 -16.00 -5.12
N ASP A 280 16.82 -16.22 -4.00
CA ASP A 280 17.79 -17.30 -3.80
C ASP A 280 17.16 -18.71 -3.85
N LYS A 281 15.84 -18.79 -3.68
CA LYS A 281 15.05 -20.02 -3.86
C LYS A 281 14.73 -20.33 -5.32
N THR A 282 15.05 -19.42 -6.23
CA THR A 282 14.83 -19.56 -7.66
C THR A 282 16.17 -19.68 -8.39
N GLU A 283 16.17 -20.32 -9.57
CA GLU A 283 17.40 -20.50 -10.34
C GLU A 283 17.93 -19.18 -10.95
N ASN A 284 17.01 -18.31 -11.38
CA ASN A 284 17.31 -17.08 -12.11
C ASN A 284 16.33 -15.93 -11.78
N GLY A 285 15.86 -15.84 -10.54
CA GLY A 285 14.98 -14.76 -10.12
C GLY A 285 15.69 -13.43 -9.96
N VAL A 286 14.89 -12.38 -9.83
CA VAL A 286 15.33 -11.00 -9.58
C VAL A 286 14.32 -10.29 -8.69
N ALA A 287 14.78 -9.47 -7.75
CA ALA A 287 13.91 -8.63 -6.95
C ALA A 287 14.17 -7.14 -7.19
N PHE A 288 13.13 -6.34 -7.03
CA PHE A 288 13.17 -4.90 -7.14
C PHE A 288 12.62 -4.26 -5.86
N SER A 289 13.47 -3.52 -5.14
CA SER A 289 13.05 -2.63 -4.07
C SER A 289 12.70 -1.25 -4.63
N MET A 290 11.60 -0.68 -4.17
CA MET A 290 11.05 0.57 -4.72
C MET A 290 11.01 1.67 -3.66
N TYR A 291 10.96 2.93 -4.10
CA TYR A 291 10.63 4.04 -3.20
C TYR A 291 9.12 4.06 -2.93
N PRO A 292 8.67 4.28 -1.67
CA PRO A 292 7.24 4.38 -1.36
C PRO A 292 6.57 5.56 -2.08
N THR A 293 5.36 5.35 -2.61
CA THR A 293 4.55 6.44 -3.17
C THR A 293 4.09 7.42 -2.09
N ALA A 294 4.13 8.71 -2.35
CA ALA A 294 3.65 9.72 -1.42
C ALA A 294 2.11 9.80 -1.38
N ILE A 295 1.54 10.16 -0.23
CA ILE A 295 0.09 10.24 -0.04
C ILE A 295 -0.55 11.32 -0.93
N GLU A 296 0.19 12.40 -1.18
CA GLU A 296 -0.21 13.50 -2.05
C GLU A 296 -0.39 13.04 -3.50
N GLU A 297 0.43 12.08 -3.96
CA GLU A 297 0.32 11.53 -5.32
C GLU A 297 -0.96 10.71 -5.47
N ILE A 298 -1.29 9.89 -4.47
CA ILE A 298 -2.54 9.10 -4.44
C ILE A 298 -3.75 10.02 -4.46
N ILE A 299 -3.75 11.06 -3.61
CA ILE A 299 -4.83 12.05 -3.56
C ILE A 299 -4.99 12.73 -4.91
N LYS A 300 -3.88 13.20 -5.52
CA LYS A 300 -3.89 13.88 -6.82
C LYS A 300 -4.44 12.99 -7.94
N ILE A 301 -3.98 11.74 -8.03
CA ILE A 301 -4.45 10.76 -9.01
C ILE A 301 -5.95 10.49 -8.84
N ALA A 302 -6.39 10.32 -7.59
CA ALA A 302 -7.78 10.06 -7.26
C ALA A 302 -8.70 11.26 -7.57
N ASP A 303 -8.24 12.48 -7.29
CA ASP A 303 -8.96 13.73 -7.61
C ASP A 303 -9.15 13.89 -9.12
N ASN A 304 -8.16 13.47 -9.92
CA ASN A 304 -8.23 13.47 -11.37
C ASN A 304 -8.94 12.24 -11.97
N ASN A 305 -9.54 11.39 -11.14
CA ASN A 305 -10.20 10.14 -11.53
C ASN A 305 -9.31 9.19 -12.35
N LYS A 306 -7.98 9.29 -12.17
CA LYS A 306 -7.00 8.38 -12.75
C LYS A 306 -6.83 7.15 -11.86
N VAL A 307 -6.18 6.13 -12.38
CA VAL A 307 -5.92 4.87 -11.67
C VAL A 307 -4.43 4.58 -11.65
N MET A 308 -3.92 4.20 -10.48
CA MET A 308 -2.53 3.84 -10.29
C MET A 308 -2.23 2.47 -10.91
N PRO A 309 -0.95 2.19 -11.24
CA PRO A 309 -0.53 0.84 -11.57
C PRO A 309 -0.92 -0.14 -10.45
N PRO A 310 -1.20 -1.41 -10.78
CA PRO A 310 -1.51 -2.41 -9.78
C PRO A 310 -0.44 -2.50 -8.70
N LYS A 311 -0.86 -2.67 -7.44
CA LYS A 311 0.07 -2.91 -6.32
C LYS A 311 1.11 -1.79 -6.16
N SER A 312 0.67 -0.54 -6.31
CA SER A 312 1.56 0.63 -6.14
C SER A 312 1.74 1.03 -4.68
N THR A 313 0.79 0.71 -3.80
CA THR A 313 0.74 1.24 -2.43
C THR A 313 0.58 0.13 -1.40
N TRP A 314 1.23 0.29 -0.24
CA TRP A 314 1.04 -0.53 0.95
C TRP A 314 0.80 0.36 2.16
N PHE A 315 -0.44 0.53 2.56
CA PHE A 315 -0.80 1.38 3.71
C PHE A 315 -0.66 0.66 5.04
N GLU A 316 -0.07 1.35 6.01
CA GLU A 316 -0.08 1.04 7.44
C GLU A 316 -0.73 2.18 8.25
N PRO A 317 -1.38 1.87 9.38
CA PRO A 317 -1.56 0.53 9.97
C PRO A 317 -2.61 -0.32 9.24
N LYS A 318 -2.41 -1.64 9.18
CA LYS A 318 -3.48 -2.57 8.80
C LYS A 318 -4.42 -2.83 9.97
N LEU A 319 -5.72 -2.65 9.72
CA LEU A 319 -6.74 -2.96 10.73
C LEU A 319 -7.11 -4.44 10.71
N ARG A 320 -7.24 -5.00 11.92
CA ARG A 320 -7.65 -6.37 12.13
C ARG A 320 -9.10 -6.57 11.67
N SER A 321 -9.33 -7.59 10.84
CA SER A 321 -10.68 -8.00 10.47
C SER A 321 -11.40 -8.63 11.66
N GLY A 322 -12.72 -8.48 11.75
CA GLY A 322 -13.52 -9.00 12.85
C GLY A 322 -13.43 -8.21 14.16
N LEU A 323 -12.57 -7.18 14.26
CA LEU A 323 -12.56 -6.29 15.43
C LEU A 323 -13.84 -5.45 15.49
N PHE A 324 -14.32 -5.01 14.33
CA PHE A 324 -15.59 -4.34 14.15
C PHE A 324 -16.40 -5.11 13.11
N ILE A 325 -17.65 -5.42 13.45
CA ILE A 325 -18.61 -6.07 12.57
C ILE A 325 -19.84 -5.17 12.52
N HIS A 326 -20.35 -4.96 11.32
CA HIS A 326 -21.57 -4.20 11.09
C HIS A 326 -22.56 -5.08 10.36
N GLU A 327 -23.62 -5.47 11.06
CA GLU A 327 -24.74 -6.22 10.49
C GLU A 327 -25.52 -5.32 9.51
N ILE A 328 -25.93 -5.87 8.38
CA ILE A 328 -26.61 -5.14 7.29
C ILE A 328 -27.93 -5.74 6.90
#